data_AF-A0A3N5RB76-F1
#
_entry.id   AF-A0A3N5RB76-F1
#
_cell.length_a   1.000
_cell.length_b   1.000
_cell.length_c   1.000
_cell.angle_alpha   90.00
_cell.angle_beta   90.00
_cell.angle_gamma   90.00
#
_symmetry.space_group_name_H-M   'P 1'
#
loop_
_entity.id
_entity.type
_entity.pdbx_description
1 polymer ?
#
loop_
_entity_poly.entity_id
_entity_poly.type
_entity_poly.pdbx_seq_one_letter_code
_entity_poly.pdbx_strand_id
1 'polypeptide(L)' 'MKDDMKTIYLSGPIMDEHEGHAREWRIAAKALLAASFTVLDPMRRNFRDREIDSANEIVEFDLQDVRDADIILVNYG' A
#
# COMPACT_ATOMS: atom_id res chain seq x y z
N MET A 1 7.07 -13.88 18.85
CA MET A 1 8.08 -13.33 17.93
C MET A 1 7.34 -12.80 16.71
N LYS A 2 7.02 -11.51 16.71
CA LYS A 2 6.40 -10.80 15.57
C LYS A 2 7.47 -10.05 14.75
N ASP A 3 8.71 -10.04 15.24
CA ASP A 3 9.82 -9.18 14.77
C ASP A 3 10.61 -9.75 13.58
N ASP A 4 10.39 -11.00 13.15
CA ASP A 4 11.10 -11.60 12.01
C ASP A 4 10.28 -11.61 10.71
N MET A 5 9.02 -11.16 10.75
CA MET A 5 8.15 -11.23 9.57
C MET A 5 8.46 -10.07 8.64
N LYS A 6 9.00 -10.39 7.47
CA LYS A 6 9.36 -9.42 6.43
C LYS A 6 8.16 -8.56 6.03
N THR A 7 8.43 -7.30 5.76
CA THR A 7 7.41 -6.31 5.39
C THR A 7 7.37 -6.15 3.87
N ILE A 8 6.17 -6.19 3.30
CA ILE A 8 5.95 -5.98 1.87
C ILE A 8 5.06 -4.77 1.62
N TYR A 9 5.52 -3.84 0.80
CA TYR A 9 4.75 -2.68 0.37
C TYR A 9 4.13 -2.91 -1.01
N LEU A 10 2.84 -2.62 -1.15
CA LEU A 10 2.04 -2.82 -2.37
C LEU A 10 2.03 -1.55 -3.22
N SER A 11 3.04 -1.40 -4.07
CA SER A 11 3.20 -0.27 -4.98
C SER A 11 2.36 -0.43 -6.24
N GLY A 12 1.88 0.68 -6.79
CA GLY A 12 1.13 0.73 -8.04
C GLY A 12 0.20 1.95 -8.09
N PRO A 13 -0.64 2.06 -9.14
CA PRO A 13 -1.60 3.15 -9.26
C PRO A 13 -2.52 3.30 -8.04
N ILE A 14 -2.65 4.54 -7.58
CA ILE A 14 -3.52 4.96 -6.46
C ILE A 14 -4.51 6.02 -6.97
N MET A 15 -3.97 7.12 -7.50
CA MET A 15 -4.73 8.20 -8.13
C MET A 15 -5.22 7.74 -9.51
N ASP A 16 -6.43 8.15 -9.89
CA ASP A 16 -7.11 7.75 -11.13
C ASP A 16 -7.36 6.24 -11.30
N GLU A 17 -7.45 5.47 -10.21
CA GLU A 17 -8.01 4.12 -10.30
C GLU A 17 -9.54 4.18 -10.55
N HIS A 18 -9.94 4.08 -11.82
CA HIS A 18 -11.36 4.17 -12.21
C HIS A 18 -12.04 2.79 -12.33
N GLU A 19 -11.28 1.75 -12.65
CA GLU A 19 -11.82 0.45 -13.05
C GLU A 19 -11.78 -0.62 -11.95
N GLY A 20 -11.28 -0.30 -10.75
CA GLY A 20 -11.26 -1.25 -9.62
C GLY A 20 -10.12 -2.28 -9.69
N HIS A 21 -9.38 -2.35 -10.79
CA HIS A 21 -8.28 -3.31 -10.97
C HIS A 21 -7.20 -3.17 -9.90
N ALA A 22 -6.84 -1.95 -9.52
CA ALA A 22 -5.79 -1.74 -8.54
C ALA A 22 -6.23 -2.21 -7.14
N ARG A 23 -7.49 -2.00 -6.79
CA ARG A 23 -8.12 -2.52 -5.58
C ARG A 23 -8.22 -4.05 -5.59
N GLU A 24 -8.64 -4.64 -6.71
CA GLU A 24 -8.80 -6.09 -6.84
C GLU A 24 -7.49 -6.84 -6.62
N TRP A 25 -6.40 -6.44 -7.29
CA TRP A 25 -5.13 -7.12 -7.12
C TRP A 25 -4.58 -6.91 -5.70
N ARG A 26 -4.79 -5.75 -5.07
CA ARG A 26 -4.39 -5.51 -3.68
C ARG A 26 -5.16 -6.40 -2.71
N ILE A 27 -6.46 -6.64 -2.94
CA ILE A 27 -7.26 -7.59 -2.14
C ILE A 27 -6.68 -9.01 -2.28
N ALA A 28 -6.40 -9.44 -3.51
CA ALA A 28 -5.80 -10.75 -3.76
C ALA A 28 -4.41 -10.89 -3.12
N ALA A 29 -3.54 -9.90 -3.28
CA ALA A 29 -2.20 -9.87 -2.71
C ALA A 29 -2.24 -9.95 -1.18
N LYS A 30 -3.12 -9.18 -0.53
CA LYS A 30 -3.32 -9.26 0.93
C LYS A 30 -3.75 -10.65 1.37
N ALA A 31 -4.71 -11.27 0.67
CA ALA A 31 -5.19 -12.61 1.02
C ALA A 31 -4.08 -13.67 0.89
N LEU A 32 -3.22 -13.56 -0.13
CA LEU A 32 -2.14 -14.51 -0.39
C LEU A 32 -0.93 -14.33 0.51
N LEU A 33 -0.61 -13.10 0.91
CA LEU A 33 0.65 -12.76 1.56
C LEU A 33 0.55 -12.53 3.07
N ALA A 34 -0.64 -12.23 3.61
CA ALA A 34 -0.80 -11.86 5.02
C ALA A 34 -0.41 -12.97 6.03
N ALA A 35 -0.29 -14.22 5.59
CA ALA A 35 0.18 -15.32 6.43
C ALA A 35 1.70 -15.33 6.64
N SER A 36 2.47 -14.67 5.76
CA SER A 36 3.93 -14.73 5.74
C SER A 36 4.61 -13.36 5.77
N PHE A 37 3.86 -12.28 5.56
CA PHE A 37 4.38 -10.93 5.48
C PHE A 37 3.51 -9.93 6.22
N THR A 38 4.16 -8.89 6.74
CA THR A 38 3.46 -7.66 7.14
C THR A 38 3.17 -6.87 5.87
N VAL A 39 1.90 -6.76 5.48
CA VAL A 39 1.51 -6.09 4.23
C VAL A 39 1.19 -4.62 4.47
N LEU A 40 1.93 -3.72 3.80
CA LEU A 40 1.69 -2.28 3.75
C LEU A 40 0.93 -1.95 2.45
N ASP A 41 -0.37 -1.67 2.60
CA ASP A 41 -1.24 -1.26 1.51
C ASP A 41 -1.45 0.26 1.57
N PRO A 42 -1.04 1.04 0.56
CA PRO A 42 -1.22 2.50 0.57
C PRO A 42 -2.69 2.93 0.66
N MET A 43 -3.63 2.09 0.18
CA MET A 43 -5.08 2.33 0.23
C MET A 43 -5.70 2.09 1.62
N ARG A 44 -4.92 1.70 2.64
CA ARG A 44 -5.43 1.47 4.01
C ARG A 44 -5.84 2.77 4.72
N ARG A 45 -5.36 3.91 4.23
CA ARG A 45 -5.60 5.24 4.81
C ARG A 45 -6.77 5.90 4.06
N ASN A 46 -7.74 6.44 4.79
CA ASN A 46 -8.93 7.06 4.21
C ASN A 46 -8.76 8.59 4.22
N PHE A 47 -8.42 9.18 3.06
CA PHE A 47 -8.10 10.61 2.94
C PHE A 47 -9.28 11.49 2.48
N ARG A 48 -10.48 10.91 2.37
CA ARG A 48 -11.69 11.51 1.77
C ARG A 48 -12.13 12.85 2.37
N ASP A 49 -11.68 13.19 3.58
CA ASP A 49 -12.15 14.40 4.27
C ASP A 49 -11.17 15.60 4.19
N ARG A 50 -9.95 15.45 3.62
CA ARG A 50 -8.91 16.51 3.60
C ARG A 50 -7.94 16.46 2.40
N GLU A 51 -8.45 16.17 1.20
CA GLU A 51 -7.61 15.88 0.02
C GLU A 51 -6.58 16.96 -0.37
N ILE A 52 -6.83 18.25 -0.11
CA ILE A 52 -5.90 19.35 -0.48
C ILE A 52 -4.81 19.57 0.57
N ASP A 53 -5.12 19.42 1.86
CA ASP A 53 -4.13 19.56 2.95
C ASP A 53 -3.29 18.29 3.16
N SER A 54 -3.84 17.13 2.78
CA SER A 54 -3.20 15.82 2.99
C SER A 54 -2.37 15.33 1.82
N ALA A 55 -2.28 16.04 0.68
CA ALA A 55 -1.47 15.57 -0.47
C ALA A 55 0.01 15.34 -0.09
N ASN A 56 0.61 16.28 0.64
CA ASN A 56 1.98 16.13 1.14
C ASN A 56 2.08 15.01 2.19
N GLU A 57 1.08 14.88 3.07
CA GLU A 57 1.05 13.82 4.08
C GLU A 57 0.93 12.43 3.44
N ILE A 58 0.10 12.28 2.41
CA ILE A 58 -0.06 11.04 1.63
C ILE A 58 1.30 10.63 1.08
N VAL A 59 2.01 11.55 0.43
CA VAL A 59 3.34 11.29 -0.15
C VAL A 59 4.34 10.90 0.94
N GLU A 60 4.42 11.63 2.05
CA GLU A 60 5.37 11.33 3.11
C GLU A 60 5.08 9.98 3.80
N PHE A 61 3.81 9.65 4.03
CA PHE A 61 3.44 8.34 4.56
C PHE A 61 3.78 7.20 3.61
N ASP A 62 3.62 7.43 2.32
CA ASP A 62 3.93 6.44 1.29
C ASP A 62 5.44 6.24 1.16
N LEU A 63 6.21 7.33 1.16
CA LEU A 63 7.68 7.28 1.19
C LEU A 63 8.20 6.58 2.44
N GLN A 64 7.57 6.78 3.59
CA GLN A 64 7.95 6.10 4.82
C GLN A 64 7.65 4.59 4.72
N ASP A 65 6.46 4.21 4.26
CA ASP A 65 6.11 2.79 4.06
C ASP A 65 7.04 2.10 3.06
N VAL A 66 7.48 2.80 2.00
CA VAL A 66 8.48 2.30 1.04
C VAL A 66 9.85 2.09 1.70
N ARG A 67 10.29 3.01 2.56
CA ARG A 67 11.58 2.89 3.28
C ARG A 67 11.56 1.76 4.31
N ASP A 68 10.43 1.54 4.97
CA ASP A 68 10.27 0.54 6.02
C ASP A 68 10.02 -0.88 5.46
N ALA A 69 9.73 -1.00 4.16
CA ALA A 69 9.50 -2.28 3.52
C ALA A 69 10.80 -3.04 3.24
N ASP A 70 10.81 -4.34 3.55
CA ASP A 70 11.87 -5.24 3.09
C ASP A 70 11.71 -5.59 1.60
N ILE A 71 10.47 -5.60 1.10
CA ILE A 71 10.10 -5.99 -0.26
C ILE A 71 9.12 -4.97 -0.81
N ILE A 72 9.30 -4.58 -2.07
CA ILE A 72 8.33 -3.78 -2.81
C ILE A 72 7.71 -4.67 -3.89
N LEU A 73 6.40 -4.91 -3.79
CA LEU A 73 5.63 -5.55 -4.85
C LEU A 73 4.98 -4.48 -5.71
N VAL A 74 5.45 -4.36 -6.95
CA VAL A 74 4.95 -3.38 -7.91
C VAL A 74 4.00 -4.04 -8.89
N ASN A 75 2.80 -3.50 -9.04
CA ASN A 75 1.93 -3.77 -10.17
C ASN A 75 1.67 -2.46 -10.93
N TYR A 76 2.10 -2.39 -12.19
CA TYR A 76 2.06 -1.16 -12.98
C TYR A 76 0.76 -0.94 -13.77
N GLY A 77 -0.16 -1.91 -13.76
CA GLY A 77 -1.41 -1.85 -14.55
C GLY A 77 -1.24 -2.40 -15.95
#